data_AF-A0A7M4BKZ7-F1
#
_entry.id   AF-A0A7M4BKZ7-F1
#
_cell.length_a   1.000
_cell.length_b   1.000
_cell.length_c   1.000
_cell.angle_alpha   90.00
_cell.angle_beta   90.00
_cell.angle_gamma   90.00
#
_symmetry.space_group_name_H-M   'P 1'
#
loop_
_entity.id
_entity.type
_entity.pdbx_description
1 polymer ?
#
loop_
_entity_poly.entity_id
_entity_poly.type
_entity_poly.pdbx_seq_one_letter_code
_entity_poly.pdbx_strand_id
1 'polypeptide(L)'
;MKTTNITIYAKYNVNLKKSVEFKKENLQKECEHIKTNIFNVLIERLEKKANIEILKPILKTYLNSKKKLEYNKVFDNTYYCELLEIIENEKNSSMVEEFGKKVV
;
A
#
# COMPACT_ATOMS: atom_id res chain seq x y z
N MET A 1 -16.83 -39.50 -31.97
CA MET A 1 -15.95 -39.68 -30.78
C MET A 1 -14.91 -38.55 -30.58
N LYS A 2 -14.24 -38.03 -31.63
CA LYS A 2 -13.20 -36.99 -31.46
C LYS A 2 -13.70 -35.62 -30.95
N THR A 3 -14.91 -35.21 -31.32
CA THR A 3 -15.47 -33.89 -31.00
C THR A 3 -15.75 -33.71 -29.50
N THR A 4 -16.23 -34.76 -28.82
CA THR A 4 -16.56 -34.74 -27.39
C THR A 4 -15.35 -34.46 -26.50
N ASN A 5 -14.19 -35.06 -26.79
CA ASN A 5 -12.97 -34.84 -26.01
C ASN A 5 -12.43 -33.42 -26.15
N ILE A 6 -12.52 -32.83 -27.35
CA ILE A 6 -12.11 -31.43 -27.58
C ILE A 6 -13.01 -30.47 -26.81
N THR A 7 -14.33 -30.69 -26.83
CA THR A 7 -15.28 -29.85 -26.08
C THR A 7 -15.10 -29.98 -24.56
N ILE A 8 -14.83 -31.19 -24.05
CA ILE A 8 -14.53 -31.42 -22.63
C ILE A 8 -13.27 -30.65 -22.22
N TYR A 9 -12.18 -30.76 -23.01
CA TYR A 9 -10.93 -30.08 -22.71
C TYR A 9 -11.07 -28.55 -22.77
N ALA A 10 -11.80 -28.01 -23.75
CA ALA A 10 -12.09 -26.59 -23.82
C ALA A 10 -12.88 -26.09 -22.60
N LYS A 11 -13.92 -26.84 -22.19
CA LYS A 11 -14.72 -26.51 -20.99
C LYS A 11 -13.89 -26.53 -19.71
N TYR A 12 -13.00 -27.52 -19.56
CA TYR A 12 -12.08 -27.60 -18.42
C TYR A 12 -11.16 -26.37 -18.32
N ASN A 13 -10.54 -25.96 -19.43
CA ASN A 13 -9.66 -24.79 -19.46
C ASN A 13 -10.39 -23.48 -19.14
N VAL A 14 -11.61 -23.31 -19.63
CA VAL A 14 -12.46 -22.15 -19.31
C VAL A 14 -12.74 -22.08 -17.81
N ASN A 15 -13.07 -23.21 -17.19
CA ASN A 15 -13.33 -23.27 -15.75
C ASN A 15 -12.06 -23.00 -14.93
N LEU A 16 -10.90 -23.50 -15.38
CA LEU A 16 -9.62 -23.22 -14.74
C LEU A 16 -9.30 -21.73 -14.77
N LYS A 17 -9.44 -21.09 -15.94
CA LYS A 17 -9.16 -19.66 -16.13
C LYS A 17 -10.04 -18.80 -15.21
N LYS A 18 -11.34 -19.10 -15.15
CA LYS A 18 -12.28 -18.44 -14.23
C LYS A 18 -11.89 -18.58 -12.76
N SER A 19 -11.43 -19.77 -12.35
CA SER A 19 -10.99 -20.02 -10.96
C SER A 19 -9.74 -19.20 -10.60
N VAL A 20 -8.77 -19.11 -11.52
CA VAL A 20 -7.55 -18.30 -11.32
C VAL A 20 -7.88 -16.81 -11.24
N GLU A 21 -8.75 -16.32 -12.12
CA GLU A 21 -9.18 -14.92 -12.17
C GLU A 21 -9.93 -14.53 -10.89
N PHE A 22 -10.87 -15.36 -10.43
CA PHE A 22 -11.58 -15.17 -9.16
C PHE A 22 -10.64 -15.12 -7.95
N LYS A 23 -9.65 -16.02 -7.88
CA LYS A 23 -8.64 -15.99 -6.82
C LYS A 23 -7.82 -14.69 -6.85
N LYS A 24 -7.45 -14.23 -8.05
CA LYS A 24 -6.69 -12.99 -8.22
C LYS A 24 -7.49 -11.77 -7.76
N GLU A 25 -8.77 -11.69 -8.13
CA GLU A 25 -9.66 -10.61 -7.69
C GLU A 25 -9.82 -10.60 -6.16
N ASN A 26 -10.01 -11.76 -5.54
CA ASN A 26 -10.13 -11.84 -4.08
C ASN A 26 -8.83 -11.44 -3.36
N LEU A 27 -7.68 -11.89 -3.85
CA LEU A 27 -6.38 -11.47 -3.31
C LEU A 27 -6.14 -9.97 -3.46
N GLN A 28 -6.58 -9.39 -4.58
CA GLN A 28 -6.49 -7.93 -4.80
C GLN A 28 -7.38 -7.18 -3.81
N LYS A 29 -8.63 -7.61 -3.62
CA LYS A 29 -9.53 -7.03 -2.61
C LYS A 29 -8.93 -7.14 -1.21
N GLU A 30 -8.40 -8.30 -0.84
CA GLU A 30 -7.77 -8.51 0.47
C GLU A 30 -6.55 -7.60 0.65
N CYS A 31 -5.71 -7.44 -0.38
CA CYS A 31 -4.58 -6.51 -0.37
C CYS A 31 -5.03 -5.05 -0.18
N GLU A 32 -6.07 -4.61 -0.90
CA GLU A 32 -6.64 -3.27 -0.73
C GLU A 32 -7.21 -3.07 0.69
N HIS A 33 -7.92 -4.06 1.22
CA HIS A 33 -8.47 -4.00 2.58
C HIS A 33 -7.36 -3.91 3.64
N ILE A 34 -6.30 -4.72 3.52
CA ILE A 34 -5.14 -4.67 4.41
C ILE A 34 -4.50 -3.28 4.35
N LYS A 35 -4.31 -2.75 3.14
CA LYS A 35 -3.72 -1.42 2.93
C LYS A 35 -4.56 -0.30 3.53
N THR A 36 -5.87 -0.31 3.33
CA THR A 36 -6.79 0.66 3.92
C THR A 36 -6.75 0.58 5.45
N ASN A 37 -6.76 -0.61 6.02
CA ASN A 37 -6.70 -0.79 7.47
C ASN A 37 -5.38 -0.26 8.05
N ILE A 38 -4.25 -0.63 7.44
CA ILE A 38 -2.93 -0.13 7.83
C ILE A 38 -2.88 1.40 7.72
N PHE A 39 -3.40 1.97 6.63
CA PHE A 39 -3.46 3.42 6.43
C PHE A 39 -4.23 4.12 7.56
N ASN A 40 -5.42 3.62 7.90
CA ASN A 40 -6.26 4.22 8.94
C ASN A 40 -5.56 4.18 10.32
N VAL A 41 -4.98 3.04 10.69
CA VAL A 41 -4.24 2.91 11.96
C VAL A 41 -3.03 3.84 12.01
N LEU A 42 -2.28 3.95 10.92
CA LEU A 42 -1.11 4.84 10.88
C LEU A 42 -1.52 6.31 10.91
N ILE A 43 -2.62 6.71 10.26
CA ILE A 43 -3.15 8.08 10.34
C ILE A 43 -3.48 8.44 11.79
N GLU A 44 -4.27 7.61 12.48
CA GLU A 44 -4.72 7.89 13.86
C GLU A 44 -3.53 8.01 14.83
N ARG A 45 -2.46 7.25 14.57
CA ARG A 45 -1.23 7.31 15.38
C ARG A 45 -0.39 8.55 15.09
N LEU A 46 -0.25 8.92 13.82
CA LEU A 46 0.69 9.97 13.38
C LEU A 46 0.06 11.36 13.31
N GLU A 47 -1.28 11.49 13.27
CA GLU A 47 -1.97 12.79 13.29
C GLU A 47 -1.66 13.60 14.56
N LYS A 48 -1.26 12.94 15.64
CA LYS A 48 -0.78 13.57 16.88
C LYS A 48 0.61 14.20 16.75
N LYS A 49 1.34 13.91 15.67
CA LYS A 49 2.74 14.28 15.44
C LYS A 49 2.92 15.19 14.22
N ALA A 50 2.04 15.10 13.23
CA ALA A 50 2.10 15.90 12.01
C ALA A 50 0.68 16.25 11.52
N ASN A 51 0.57 17.37 10.79
CA ASN A 51 -0.69 17.77 10.17
C ASN A 51 -1.19 16.68 9.20
N ILE A 52 -2.45 16.28 9.36
CA ILE A 52 -3.10 15.25 8.55
C ILE A 52 -3.03 15.52 7.04
N GLU A 53 -3.06 16.79 6.63
CA GLU A 53 -3.00 17.17 5.20
C GLU A 53 -1.64 16.84 4.57
N ILE A 54 -0.57 16.98 5.34
CA ILE A 54 0.80 16.61 4.94
C ILE A 54 1.00 15.11 5.08
N LEU A 55 0.41 14.51 6.12
CA LEU A 55 0.56 13.10 6.44
C LEU A 55 -0.07 12.18 5.37
N LYS A 56 -1.27 12.52 4.88
CA LYS A 56 -2.01 11.74 3.87
C LYS A 56 -1.16 11.38 2.62
N PRO A 57 -0.54 12.34 1.91
CA PRO A 57 0.28 12.02 0.75
C PRO A 57 1.53 11.21 1.10
N ILE A 58 2.20 11.49 2.23
CA ILE A 58 3.38 10.73 2.69
C ILE A 58 3.00 9.26 2.94
N LEU A 59 1.95 9.00 3.71
CA LEU A 59 1.48 7.63 3.98
C LEU A 59 1.08 6.90 2.70
N LYS A 60 0.38 7.58 1.80
CA LYS A 60 -0.05 6.98 0.52
C LYS A 60 1.16 6.56 -0.31
N THR A 61 2.16 7.43 -0.45
CA THR A 61 3.41 7.14 -1.16
C THR A 61 4.19 6.01 -0.49
N TYR A 62 4.33 6.05 0.83
CA TYR A 62 5.01 5.02 1.61
C TYR A 62 4.35 3.64 1.46
N LEU A 63 3.03 3.53 1.64
CA LEU A 63 2.34 2.25 1.51
C LEU A 63 2.34 1.71 0.07
N ASN A 64 2.31 2.60 -0.92
CA ASN A 64 2.41 2.23 -2.34
C ASN A 64 3.80 1.71 -2.73
N SER A 65 4.86 2.15 -2.05
CA SER A 65 6.23 1.70 -2.34
C SER A 65 6.55 0.32 -1.78
N LYS A 66 5.78 -0.16 -0.80
CA LYS A 66 5.98 -1.48 -0.20
C LYS A 66 5.53 -2.58 -1.17
N LYS A 67 6.46 -3.50 -1.46
CA LYS A 67 6.19 -4.71 -2.27
C LYS A 67 5.11 -5.60 -1.64
N LYS A 68 5.05 -5.64 -0.31
CA LYS A 68 4.04 -6.35 0.48
C LYS A 68 3.82 -5.60 1.78
N LEU A 69 2.56 -5.47 2.16
CA LEU A 69 2.16 -4.93 3.45
C LEU A 69 1.86 -6.08 4.42
N GLU A 70 2.32 -5.93 5.66
CA GLU A 70 2.17 -6.95 6.69
C GLU A 70 1.59 -6.32 7.95
N TYR A 71 0.53 -6.92 8.48
CA TYR A 71 -0.23 -6.31 9.58
C TYR A 71 0.56 -6.31 10.90
N ASN A 72 1.40 -7.33 11.12
CA ASN A 72 2.33 -7.41 12.25
C ASN A 72 3.26 -6.19 12.33
N LYS A 73 3.63 -5.60 11.20
CA LYS A 73 4.52 -4.43 11.10
C LYS A 73 3.89 -3.11 11.59
N VAL A 74 2.56 -3.09 11.71
CA VAL A 74 1.83 -2.01 12.39
C VAL A 74 1.96 -2.15 13.91
N PHE A 75 1.89 -3.38 14.42
CA PHE A 75 1.91 -3.67 15.85
C PHE A 75 3.31 -3.65 16.45
N ASP A 76 4.33 -4.09 15.70
CA ASP A 76 5.74 -4.03 16.14
C ASP A 76 6.37 -2.64 15.99
N ASN A 77 5.57 -1.64 15.56
CA ASN A 77 5.94 -0.25 15.32
C ASN A 77 6.91 -0.01 14.15
N THR A 78 7.25 -1.01 13.35
CA THR A 78 8.17 -0.83 12.20
C THR A 78 7.69 0.28 11.27
N TYR A 79 6.44 0.21 10.80
CA TYR A 79 5.90 1.21 9.87
C TYR A 79 5.79 2.60 10.50
N TYR A 80 5.49 2.66 11.79
CA TYR A 80 5.40 3.93 12.51
C TYR A 80 6.77 4.62 12.60
N CYS A 81 7.82 3.88 12.96
CA CYS A 81 9.17 4.44 13.07
C CYS A 81 9.72 4.90 11.72
N GLU A 82 9.59 4.09 10.66
CA GLU A 82 10.03 4.47 9.31
C GLU A 82 9.32 5.75 8.81
N LEU A 83 8.03 5.89 9.09
CA LEU A 83 7.27 7.09 8.72
C LEU A 83 7.70 8.33 9.51
N LEU A 84 8.05 8.18 10.79
CA LEU A 84 8.60 9.30 11.57
C LEU A 84 9.91 9.81 10.98
N GLU A 85 10.81 8.91 10.59
CA GLU A 85 12.07 9.30 9.93
C GLU A 85 11.82 10.07 8.64
N ILE A 86 10.86 9.63 7.82
CA ILE A 86 10.48 10.33 6.58
C ILE A 86 9.95 11.73 6.89
N ILE A 87 9.03 11.85 7.85
CA ILE A 87 8.43 13.13 8.24
C ILE A 87 9.49 14.10 8.78
N GLU A 88 10.43 13.62 9.59
CA GLU A 88 11.51 14.42 10.14
C GLU A 88 12.49 14.87 9.06
N ASN A 89 12.84 13.99 8.12
CA ASN A 89 13.68 14.33 6.98
C ASN A 89 13.03 15.35 6.04
N GLU A 90 11.74 15.22 5.76
CA GLU A 90 10.99 16.22 4.98
C GLU A 90 10.98 17.58 5.67
N LYS A 91 10.75 17.60 6.99
CA LYS A 91 10.79 18.85 7.78
C LYS A 91 12.16 19.50 7.71
N ASN A 92 13.24 18.73 7.87
CA ASN A 92 14.60 19.24 7.79
C ASN A 92 14.94 19.74 6.38
N SER A 93 14.51 19.04 5.32
CA SER A 93 14.69 19.48 3.92
C SER A 93 13.98 20.81 3.65
N SER A 94 12.73 20.96 4.14
CA SER A 94 11.95 22.19 3.97
C SER A 94 12.57 23.39 4.71
N MET A 95 13.17 23.18 5.89
CA MET A 95 13.89 24.24 6.60
C MET A 95 15.13 24.71 5.82
N VAL A 96 15.87 23.81 5.17
CA VAL A 96 17.07 24.18 4.38
C VAL A 96 16.73 25.05 3.17
N GLU A 97 15.57 24.83 2.54
CA GLU A 97 15.12 25.65 1.39
C GLU A 97 14.72 27.09 1.78
N GLU A 98 14.22 27.32 2.99
CA GLU A 98 13.89 28.67 3.47
C GLU A 98 15.14 29.52 3.77
N PHE A 99 16.23 28.91 4.28
CA PHE A 99 17.47 29.62 4.52
C PHE A 99 18.25 29.95 3.23
N GLY A 100 18.07 29.16 2.16
CA GLY A 100 18.69 29.42 0.85
C GLY A 100 18.06 30.59 0.07
N LYS A 101 16.87 31.06 0.44
CA LYS A 101 16.15 32.15 -0.26
C LYS A 101 16.36 33.55 0.34
N LYS A 102 17.21 33.70 1.37
CA LYS A 102 17.51 35.00 2.02
C LYS A 102 18.81 35.67 1.58
N VAL A 103 19.37 35.31 0.43
CA VAL A 103 20.51 36.02 -0.15
C VAL A 103 20.30 36.21 -1.66
N VAL A 104 19.46 37.18 -2.04
CA VAL A 104 19.63 38.05 -3.23
C VAL A 104 18.97 39.39 -2.92
#